data_AF-A0A1J3EQ91-F1
#
_entry.id   AF-A0A1J3EQ91-F1
#
_cell.length_a   1.000
_cell.length_b   1.000
_cell.length_c   1.000
_cell.angle_alpha   90.00
_cell.angle_beta   90.00
_cell.angle_gamma   90.00
#
_symmetry.space_group_name_H-M   'P 1'
#
loop_
_entity.id
_entity.type
_entity.pdbx_description
1 polymer ?
#
loop_
_entity_poly.entity_id
_entity_poly.type
_entity_poly.pdbx_seq_one_letter_code
_entity_poly.pdbx_strand_id
1 'polypeptide(L)'
;LIRERSERGFFASKIISWRGLSSLIEIIMKFSNSLGTVLISILFYVSSVPPFVISSSLEVTIDNHSPSNLKNKGSLVQDKLSHQMINSIKLHGILLWVSMGLLMPMGILFIRIATKANESGRKAKVFLYLHVIFQILAVVLATIGAIMSLRTLENSFDNNHQRLGLALYAAMWLQFLTGVFRPSRGSKRRLKWFLLHWILGTIVSIVGLINIYTGIRGYQKKTSSSRDSSLWTILFTAQLSCLVFFYLFQDKWEHFQKQRVVLDELDHQNNNPNGRSNDQTIQVVTRNDHEQKVMMVPQPCRKSNALVNLFKLI
;
A
#
# COMPACT_ATOMS: atom_id res chain seq x y z
N LEU A 1 -21.34 -10.06 -43.45
CA LEU A 1 -22.02 -9.04 -42.61
C LEU A 1 -21.91 -9.27 -41.10
N ILE A 2 -22.21 -10.45 -40.54
CA ILE A 2 -22.09 -10.71 -39.07
C ILE A 2 -20.62 -10.82 -38.60
N ARG A 3 -19.75 -11.50 -39.38
CA ARG A 3 -18.32 -11.65 -39.08
C ARG A 3 -17.56 -10.31 -39.07
N GLU A 4 -17.88 -9.41 -40.01
CA GLU A 4 -17.32 -8.05 -40.08
C GLU A 4 -17.75 -7.15 -38.91
N ARG A 5 -18.97 -7.34 -38.37
CA ARG A 5 -19.46 -6.55 -37.23
C ARG A 5 -18.80 -6.95 -35.91
N SER A 6 -18.47 -8.24 -35.76
CA SER A 6 -17.71 -8.78 -34.63
C SER A 6 -16.26 -8.27 -34.63
N GLU A 7 -15.59 -8.29 -35.78
CA GLU A 7 -14.22 -7.79 -35.90
C GLU A 7 -14.14 -6.27 -35.65
N ARG A 8 -15.08 -5.48 -36.17
CA ARG A 8 -15.15 -4.03 -35.87
C ARG A 8 -15.41 -3.74 -34.39
N GLY A 9 -16.22 -4.54 -33.70
CA GLY A 9 -16.45 -4.42 -32.24
C GLY A 9 -15.21 -4.78 -31.41
N PHE A 10 -14.46 -5.80 -31.81
CA PHE A 10 -13.21 -6.20 -31.18
C PHE A 10 -12.12 -5.14 -31.35
N PHE A 11 -11.97 -4.58 -32.56
CA PHE A 11 -11.04 -3.48 -32.82
C PHE A 11 -11.45 -2.19 -32.10
N ALA A 12 -12.74 -1.84 -32.05
CA ALA A 12 -13.22 -0.68 -31.30
C ALA A 12 -12.98 -0.83 -29.80
N SER A 13 -13.24 -2.01 -29.20
CA SER A 13 -12.95 -2.29 -27.79
C SER A 13 -11.45 -2.18 -27.47
N LYS A 14 -10.58 -2.68 -28.35
CA LYS A 14 -9.12 -2.48 -28.25
C LYS A 14 -8.74 -1.01 -28.37
N ILE A 15 -9.28 -0.26 -29.33
CA ILE A 15 -8.95 1.16 -29.52
C ILE A 15 -9.45 2.02 -28.34
N ILE A 16 -10.62 1.72 -27.77
CA ILE A 16 -11.18 2.39 -26.58
C ILE A 16 -10.32 2.07 -25.34
N SER A 17 -9.89 0.83 -25.17
CA SER A 17 -8.94 0.43 -24.12
C SER A 17 -7.61 1.18 -24.24
N TRP A 18 -7.11 1.39 -25.47
CA TRP A 18 -5.84 2.07 -25.72
C TRP A 18 -5.91 3.59 -25.55
N ARG A 19 -7.02 4.24 -25.95
CA ARG A 19 -7.26 5.66 -25.68
C ARG A 19 -7.44 5.91 -24.19
N GLY A 20 -8.20 5.06 -23.49
CA GLY A 20 -8.38 5.12 -22.04
C GLY A 20 -7.05 5.02 -21.29
N LEU A 21 -6.19 4.05 -21.66
CA LEU A 21 -4.87 3.89 -21.04
C LEU A 21 -3.95 5.09 -21.30
N SER A 22 -4.00 5.66 -22.52
CA SER A 22 -3.18 6.82 -22.89
C SER A 22 -3.58 8.08 -22.13
N SER A 23 -4.89 8.35 -22.05
CA SER A 23 -5.42 9.47 -21.26
C SER A 23 -5.12 9.30 -19.77
N LEU A 24 -5.21 8.06 -19.26
CA LEU A 24 -4.87 7.77 -17.86
C LEU A 24 -3.38 7.99 -17.58
N ILE A 25 -2.50 7.65 -18.53
CA ILE A 25 -1.07 7.91 -18.45
C ILE A 25 -0.79 9.42 -18.48
N GLU A 26 -1.43 10.19 -19.37
CA GLU A 26 -1.26 11.64 -19.42
C GLU A 26 -1.73 12.33 -18.13
N ILE A 27 -2.87 11.90 -17.58
CA ILE A 27 -3.39 12.39 -16.30
C ILE A 27 -2.40 12.06 -15.18
N ILE A 28 -1.90 10.81 -15.13
CA ILE A 28 -0.88 10.38 -14.17
C ILE A 28 0.40 11.21 -14.30
N MET A 29 0.86 11.50 -15.52
CA MET A 29 2.08 12.27 -15.76
C MET A 29 1.91 13.74 -15.38
N LYS A 30 0.79 14.37 -15.72
CA LYS A 30 0.45 15.73 -15.28
C LYS A 30 0.32 15.81 -13.76
N PHE A 31 -0.32 14.81 -13.15
CA PHE A 31 -0.46 14.69 -11.70
C PHE A 31 0.90 14.50 -11.03
N SER A 32 1.80 13.68 -11.59
CA SER A 32 3.16 13.48 -11.09
C SER A 32 3.99 14.77 -11.08
N ASN A 33 3.90 15.58 -12.14
CA ASN A 33 4.61 16.85 -12.21
C ASN A 33 4.06 17.87 -11.20
N SER A 34 2.73 17.90 -11.01
CA SER A 34 2.07 18.70 -9.96
C SER A 34 2.39 18.20 -8.56
N LEU A 35 2.56 16.89 -8.37
CA LEU A 35 3.00 16.32 -7.10
C LEU A 35 4.42 16.74 -6.74
N GLY A 36 5.32 16.85 -7.72
CA GLY A 36 6.69 17.32 -7.50
C GLY A 36 6.73 18.73 -6.89
N THR A 37 5.89 19.65 -7.39
CA THR A 37 5.80 21.01 -6.83
C THR A 37 5.16 21.02 -5.45
N VAL A 38 4.08 20.25 -5.24
CA VAL A 38 3.47 20.08 -3.91
C VAL A 38 4.47 19.53 -2.90
N LEU A 39 5.31 18.58 -3.32
CA LEU A 39 6.26 17.91 -2.45
C LEU A 39 7.45 18.81 -2.08
N ILE A 40 7.93 19.63 -3.02
CA ILE A 40 8.91 20.71 -2.75
C ILE A 40 8.31 21.72 -1.76
N SER A 41 7.05 22.11 -1.96
CA SER A 41 6.34 23.02 -1.05
C SER A 41 6.18 22.41 0.35
N ILE A 42 5.91 21.11 0.47
CA ILE A 42 5.82 20.41 1.77
C ILE A 42 7.20 20.33 2.43
N LEU A 43 8.25 19.97 1.69
CA LEU A 43 9.62 19.93 2.22
C LEU A 43 10.08 21.31 2.69
N PHE A 44 9.78 22.36 1.93
CA PHE A 44 10.04 23.75 2.31
C PHE A 44 9.23 24.13 3.56
N TYR A 45 7.93 23.81 3.59
CA TYR A 45 7.08 24.07 4.74
C TYR A 45 7.58 23.35 6.00
N VAL A 46 7.87 22.05 5.92
CA VAL A 46 8.41 21.25 7.03
C VAL A 46 9.76 21.79 7.52
N SER A 47 10.64 22.22 6.61
CA SER A 47 11.93 22.84 6.97
C SER A 47 11.78 24.24 7.56
N SER A 48 10.69 24.94 7.21
CA SER A 48 10.37 26.28 7.73
C SER A 48 9.60 26.25 9.06
N VAL A 49 9.12 25.08 9.50
CA VAL A 49 8.53 24.93 10.84
C VAL A 49 9.68 25.04 11.86
N PRO A 50 9.68 26.04 12.76
CA PRO A 50 10.74 26.20 13.73
C PRO A 50 10.91 24.93 14.59
N PRO A 51 12.13 24.53 14.95
CA PRO A 51 12.34 23.44 15.89
C PRO A 51 11.75 23.82 17.24
N PHE A 52 10.61 23.21 17.56
CA PHE A 52 10.09 22.95 18.91
C PHE A 52 10.30 24.07 19.94
N VAL A 53 9.32 24.98 20.05
CA VAL A 53 9.16 25.79 21.26
C VAL A 53 8.46 24.93 22.31
N ILE A 54 9.24 24.48 23.29
CA ILE A 54 8.75 23.99 24.57
C ILE A 54 8.07 25.14 25.30
N SER A 55 6.95 24.82 25.95
CA SER A 55 6.22 25.64 26.93
C SER A 55 5.40 26.80 26.37
N SER A 56 4.09 26.60 26.44
CA SER A 56 3.28 27.57 27.17
C SER A 56 2.33 26.78 28.05
N SER A 57 2.72 26.64 29.32
CA SER A 57 1.77 26.52 30.41
C SER A 57 0.75 27.64 30.22
N LEU A 58 -0.52 27.26 30.08
CA LEU A 58 -1.61 28.20 30.17
C LEU A 58 -1.61 28.73 31.62
N GLU A 59 -0.86 29.80 31.86
CA GLU A 59 -0.94 30.57 33.08
C GLU A 59 -2.27 31.32 33.01
N VAL A 60 -3.29 30.70 33.59
CA VAL A 60 -4.56 31.38 33.86
C VAL A 60 -4.26 32.36 35.00
N THR A 61 -3.99 33.60 34.65
CA THR A 61 -4.04 34.73 35.59
C THR A 61 -5.47 34.80 36.12
N ILE A 62 -5.68 34.33 37.35
CA ILE A 62 -6.95 34.49 38.05
C ILE A 62 -6.98 35.90 38.63
N ASP A 63 -7.61 36.81 37.89
CA ASP A 63 -8.04 38.09 38.44
C ASP A 63 -9.16 37.85 39.44
N ASN A 64 -8.95 38.34 40.67
CA ASN A 64 -9.86 38.19 41.80
C ASN A 64 -11.16 39.00 41.58
N HIS A 65 -12.18 38.40 40.96
CA HIS A 65 -13.55 38.92 41.05
C HIS A 65 -14.64 37.81 41.01
N SER A 66 -15.36 37.67 42.13
CA SER A 66 -16.66 37.02 42.41
C SER A 66 -16.98 35.59 41.89
N PRO A 67 -17.46 34.62 42.72
CA PRO A 67 -17.20 33.19 42.50
C PRO A 67 -18.30 32.37 41.80
N SER A 68 -19.44 32.95 41.38
CA SER A 68 -20.59 32.14 40.94
C SER A 68 -20.69 31.88 39.43
N ASN A 69 -20.22 32.80 38.57
CA ASN A 69 -20.26 32.63 37.10
C ASN A 69 -18.99 32.01 36.50
N LEU A 70 -17.88 31.98 37.25
CA LEU A 70 -16.60 31.47 36.77
C LEU A 70 -16.59 29.93 36.70
N LYS A 71 -17.28 29.26 37.63
CA LYS A 71 -17.32 27.79 37.72
C LYS A 71 -18.04 27.16 36.52
N ASN A 72 -19.13 27.78 36.06
CA ASN A 72 -19.92 27.29 34.93
C ASN A 72 -19.23 27.59 33.58
N LYS A 73 -18.61 28.78 33.45
CA LYS A 73 -17.82 29.15 32.26
C LYS A 73 -16.53 28.31 32.16
N GLY A 74 -15.87 28.05 33.30
CA GLY A 74 -14.70 27.18 33.37
C GLY A 74 -15.03 25.72 33.00
N SER A 75 -16.15 25.17 33.51
CA SER A 75 -16.62 23.84 33.12
C SER A 75 -16.91 23.74 31.62
N LEU A 76 -17.62 24.72 31.05
CA LEU A 76 -17.96 24.73 29.63
C LEU A 76 -16.73 24.88 28.72
N VAL A 77 -15.76 25.71 29.11
CA VAL A 77 -14.50 25.87 28.37
C VAL A 77 -13.66 24.58 28.46
N GLN A 78 -13.60 23.95 29.63
CA GLN A 78 -12.88 22.70 29.84
C GLN A 78 -13.50 21.54 29.04
N ASP A 79 -14.84 21.42 29.03
CA ASP A 79 -15.56 20.42 28.24
C ASP A 79 -15.33 20.63 26.74
N LYS A 80 -15.37 21.89 26.29
CA LYS A 80 -15.10 22.24 24.89
C LYS A 80 -13.68 21.89 24.48
N LEU A 81 -12.69 22.19 25.32
CA LEU A 81 -11.28 21.86 25.08
C LEU A 81 -11.05 20.34 25.07
N SER A 82 -11.69 19.60 25.98
CA SER A 82 -11.68 18.14 26.02
C SER A 82 -12.26 17.52 24.74
N HIS A 83 -13.41 18.01 24.28
CA HIS A 83 -14.02 17.56 23.03
C HIS A 83 -13.14 17.87 21.80
N GLN A 84 -12.52 19.05 21.74
CA GLN A 84 -11.59 19.40 20.66
C GLN A 84 -10.36 18.50 20.65
N MET A 85 -9.80 18.17 21.82
CA MET A 85 -8.68 17.25 21.94
C MET A 85 -9.06 15.84 21.47
N ILE A 86 -10.20 15.30 21.92
CA ILE A 86 -10.67 13.97 21.50
C ILE A 86 -10.90 13.91 19.98
N ASN A 87 -11.49 14.96 19.39
CA ASN A 87 -11.67 15.04 17.94
C ASN A 87 -10.33 15.08 17.20
N SER A 88 -9.34 15.81 17.74
CA SER A 88 -8.00 15.87 17.16
C SER A 88 -7.29 14.51 17.21
N ILE A 89 -7.45 13.74 18.30
CA ILE A 89 -6.94 12.36 18.41
C ILE A 89 -7.61 11.46 17.37
N LYS A 90 -8.94 11.53 17.23
CA LYS A 90 -9.70 10.75 16.22
C LYS A 90 -9.22 11.06 14.80
N LEU A 91 -9.11 12.34 14.46
CA LEU A 91 -8.64 12.76 13.15
C LEU A 91 -7.20 12.29 12.91
N HIS A 92 -6.31 12.42 13.90
CA HIS A 92 -4.93 11.94 13.78
C HIS A 92 -4.89 10.44 13.46
N GLY A 93 -5.67 9.65 14.20
CA GLY A 93 -5.80 8.22 13.99
C GLY A 93 -6.31 7.88 12.59
N ILE A 94 -7.36 8.56 12.10
CA ILE A 94 -7.92 8.35 10.75
C ILE A 94 -6.91 8.72 9.67
N LEU A 95 -6.24 9.87 9.78
CA LEU A 95 -5.24 10.30 8.81
C LEU A 95 -4.09 9.29 8.71
N LEU A 96 -3.57 8.83 9.85
CA LEU A 96 -2.45 7.88 9.85
C LEU A 96 -2.87 6.45 9.47
N TRP A 97 -4.11 6.06 9.75
CA TRP A 97 -4.68 4.83 9.20
C TRP A 97 -4.73 4.89 7.69
N VAL A 98 -5.35 5.92 7.10
CA VAL A 98 -5.48 6.03 5.64
C VAL A 98 -4.10 6.08 4.98
N SER A 99 -3.17 6.84 5.55
CA SER A 99 -1.79 6.93 5.08
C SER A 99 -1.04 5.59 5.16
N MET A 100 -0.77 5.10 6.38
CA MET A 100 0.17 4.00 6.64
C MET A 100 -0.51 2.64 6.59
N GLY A 101 -1.80 2.57 6.92
CA GLY A 101 -2.59 1.35 6.96
C GLY A 101 -3.24 0.97 5.64
N LEU A 102 -3.47 1.93 4.73
CA LEU A 102 -4.11 1.68 3.44
C LEU A 102 -3.23 2.10 2.25
N LEU A 103 -2.91 3.38 2.11
CA LEU A 103 -2.25 3.90 0.91
C LEU A 103 -0.86 3.30 0.70
N MET A 104 -0.03 3.27 1.74
CA MET A 104 1.32 2.72 1.66
C MET A 104 1.33 1.21 1.30
N PRO A 105 0.57 0.33 1.98
CA PRO A 105 0.41 -1.07 1.57
C PRO A 105 -0.12 -1.24 0.13
N MET A 106 -1.10 -0.43 -0.29
CA MET A 106 -1.61 -0.46 -1.66
C MET A 106 -0.54 -0.09 -2.68
N GLY A 107 0.28 0.94 -2.40
CA GLY A 107 1.44 1.28 -3.22
C GLY A 107 2.43 0.12 -3.37
N ILE A 108 2.67 -0.64 -2.30
CA ILE A 108 3.54 -1.83 -2.31
C ILE A 108 2.92 -2.96 -3.16
N LEU A 109 1.61 -3.18 -3.07
CA LEU A 109 0.91 -4.16 -3.90
C LEU A 109 1.02 -3.82 -5.39
N PHE A 110 0.92 -2.54 -5.79
CA PHE A 110 1.05 -2.14 -7.18
C PHE A 110 2.44 -2.40 -7.76
N ILE A 111 3.52 -2.00 -7.06
CA ILE A 111 4.88 -2.23 -7.58
C ILE A 111 5.23 -3.72 -7.66
N ARG A 112 4.64 -4.54 -6.78
CA ARG A 112 4.81 -5.99 -6.83
C ARG A 112 4.17 -6.59 -8.08
N ILE A 113 2.98 -6.13 -8.48
CA ILE A 113 2.37 -6.51 -9.75
C ILE A 113 3.31 -6.15 -10.90
N ALA A 114 3.87 -4.94 -10.90
CA ALA A 114 4.81 -4.48 -11.93
C ALA A 114 6.04 -5.38 -12.08
N THR A 115 6.51 -5.96 -10.97
CA THR A 115 7.72 -6.80 -10.92
C THR A 115 7.43 -8.24 -11.34
N LYS A 116 6.23 -8.73 -11.05
CA LYS A 116 5.82 -10.12 -11.32
C LYS A 116 5.29 -10.30 -12.74
N ALA A 117 4.49 -9.34 -13.19
CA ALA A 117 4.07 -9.27 -14.57
C ALA A 117 5.33 -9.06 -15.44
N ASN A 118 5.85 -10.12 -16.08
CA ASN A 118 6.77 -10.05 -17.22
C ASN A 118 6.09 -9.38 -18.45
N GLU A 119 5.21 -8.42 -18.19
CA GLU A 119 4.36 -7.76 -19.15
C GLU A 119 5.11 -6.60 -19.79
N SER A 120 4.71 -6.28 -21.03
CA SER A 120 5.17 -5.15 -21.82
C SER A 120 5.62 -3.95 -20.98
N GLY A 121 6.77 -3.36 -21.30
CA GLY A 121 7.39 -2.29 -20.50
C GLY A 121 6.50 -1.07 -20.22
N ARG A 122 5.36 -0.92 -20.90
CA ARG A 122 4.35 0.12 -20.61
C ARG A 122 3.50 -0.19 -19.37
N LYS A 123 3.04 -1.43 -19.18
CA LYS A 123 2.22 -1.79 -18.00
C LYS A 123 3.03 -1.72 -16.71
N ALA A 124 4.27 -2.20 -16.73
CA ALA A 124 5.20 -2.07 -15.61
C ALA A 124 5.44 -0.60 -15.21
N LYS A 125 5.51 0.32 -16.19
CA LYS A 125 5.59 1.77 -15.92
C LYS A 125 4.34 2.30 -15.23
N VAL A 126 3.13 1.90 -15.65
CA VAL A 126 1.87 2.34 -15.02
C VAL A 126 1.84 1.94 -13.54
N PHE A 127 2.12 0.68 -13.22
CA PHE A 127 2.14 0.22 -11.83
C PHE A 127 3.23 0.87 -10.98
N LEU A 128 4.39 1.20 -11.58
CA LEU A 128 5.40 2.03 -10.93
C LEU A 128 4.88 3.44 -10.60
N TYR A 129 4.17 4.09 -11.53
CA TYR A 129 3.57 5.40 -11.25
C TYR A 129 2.49 5.33 -10.18
N LEU A 130 1.64 4.30 -10.21
CA LEU A 130 0.66 4.07 -9.15
C LEU A 130 1.34 3.90 -7.79
N HIS A 131 2.42 3.11 -7.71
CA HIS A 131 3.22 3.03 -6.50
C HIS A 131 3.67 4.41 -6.02
N VAL A 132 4.31 5.21 -6.89
CA VAL A 132 4.81 6.55 -6.52
C VAL A 132 3.68 7.47 -6.04
N ILE A 133 2.54 7.49 -6.74
CA ILE A 133 1.38 8.32 -6.37
C ILE A 133 0.87 7.95 -4.98
N PHE A 134 0.64 6.66 -4.73
CA PHE A 134 0.14 6.19 -3.45
C PHE A 134 1.13 6.49 -2.31
N GLN A 135 2.44 6.34 -2.55
CA GLN A 135 3.46 6.67 -1.55
C GLN A 135 3.53 8.17 -1.25
N ILE A 136 3.39 9.02 -2.26
CA ILE A 136 3.37 10.47 -2.04
C ILE A 136 2.13 10.86 -1.24
N LEU A 137 0.95 10.37 -1.62
CA LEU A 137 -0.29 10.63 -0.86
C LEU A 137 -0.17 10.16 0.60
N ALA A 138 0.45 9.00 0.83
CA ALA A 138 0.73 8.51 2.18
C ALA A 138 1.63 9.49 2.96
N VAL A 139 2.77 9.92 2.38
CA VAL A 139 3.69 10.87 3.02
C VAL A 139 3.02 12.21 3.33
N VAL A 140 2.18 12.73 2.42
CA VAL A 140 1.43 13.98 2.64
C VAL A 140 0.48 13.83 3.83
N LEU A 141 -0.38 12.80 3.83
CA LEU A 141 -1.33 12.57 4.92
C LEU A 141 -0.64 12.31 6.25
N ALA A 142 0.47 11.55 6.25
CA ALA A 142 1.25 11.31 7.45
C ALA A 142 1.91 12.58 7.99
N THR A 143 2.36 13.49 7.10
CA THR A 143 2.90 14.79 7.49
C THR A 143 1.83 15.69 8.10
N ILE A 144 0.63 15.74 7.50
CA ILE A 144 -0.50 16.48 8.08
C ILE A 144 -0.86 15.91 9.45
N GLY A 145 -0.96 14.58 9.57
CA GLY A 145 -1.24 13.90 10.83
C GLY A 145 -0.18 14.15 11.91
N ALA A 146 1.11 14.15 11.54
CA ALA A 146 2.22 14.43 12.43
C ALA A 146 2.23 15.89 12.91
N ILE A 147 2.08 16.86 12.00
CA ILE A 147 2.01 18.29 12.36
C ILE A 147 0.82 18.56 13.28
N MET A 148 -0.35 17.99 12.99
CA MET A 148 -1.53 18.13 13.83
C MET A 148 -1.31 17.50 15.23
N SER A 149 -0.66 16.34 15.30
CA SER A 149 -0.30 15.72 16.58
C SER A 149 0.64 16.61 17.39
N LEU A 150 1.67 17.15 16.75
CA LEU A 150 2.69 18.00 17.39
C LEU A 150 2.11 19.32 17.91
N ARG A 151 1.14 19.91 17.21
CA ARG A 151 0.54 21.20 17.59
C ARG A 151 -0.61 21.09 18.58
N THR A 152 -1.40 20.02 18.52
CA THR A 152 -2.70 19.95 19.21
C THR A 152 -2.73 18.92 20.32
N LEU A 153 -1.84 17.93 20.31
CA LEU A 153 -1.80 16.89 21.33
C LEU A 153 -0.65 17.15 22.30
N GLU A 154 -0.85 16.77 23.56
CA GLU A 154 0.21 16.80 24.56
C GLU A 154 1.26 15.72 24.23
N ASN A 155 2.46 16.16 23.86
CA ASN A 155 3.56 15.29 23.44
C ASN A 155 4.63 15.23 24.53
N SER A 156 4.31 14.56 25.64
CA SER A 156 5.31 14.26 26.67
C SER A 156 6.30 13.17 26.24
N PHE A 157 5.98 12.39 25.19
CA PHE A 157 6.77 11.27 24.68
C PHE A 157 7.01 10.13 25.68
N ASP A 158 6.27 10.08 26.79
CA ASP A 158 6.37 9.02 27.80
C ASP A 158 5.70 7.72 27.38
N ASN A 159 4.96 7.74 26.27
CA ASN A 159 4.32 6.55 25.73
C ASN A 159 5.07 6.00 24.50
N ASN A 160 5.08 4.67 24.41
CA ASN A 160 5.74 3.96 23.32
C ASN A 160 5.16 4.30 21.94
N HIS A 161 3.88 4.68 21.85
CA HIS A 161 3.22 5.06 20.59
C HIS A 161 3.79 6.36 20.01
N GLN A 162 4.00 7.40 20.82
CA GLN A 162 4.56 8.68 20.41
C GLN A 162 6.02 8.54 19.98
N ARG A 163 6.83 7.81 20.78
CA ARG A 163 8.24 7.56 20.44
C ARG A 163 8.38 6.76 19.16
N LEU A 164 7.59 5.69 19.02
CA LEU A 164 7.57 4.86 17.81
C LEU A 164 7.05 5.66 16.60
N GLY A 165 6.00 6.46 16.78
CA GLY A 165 5.41 7.30 15.75
C GLY A 165 6.37 8.35 15.21
N LEU A 166 7.15 9.01 16.08
CA LEU A 166 8.17 9.98 15.66
C LEU A 166 9.31 9.30 14.90
N ALA A 167 9.83 8.17 15.41
CA ALA A 167 10.86 7.40 14.72
C ALA A 167 10.37 6.88 13.36
N LEU A 168 9.12 6.41 13.30
CA LEU A 168 8.47 5.97 12.08
C LEU A 168 8.32 7.12 11.08
N TYR A 169 7.95 8.33 11.52
CA TYR A 169 7.83 9.49 10.65
C TYR A 169 9.18 9.84 9.99
N ALA A 170 10.26 9.85 10.76
CA ALA A 170 11.61 10.05 10.24
C ALA A 170 12.01 8.93 9.25
N ALA A 171 11.75 7.66 9.61
CA ALA A 171 12.04 6.52 8.74
C ALA A 171 11.23 6.53 7.44
N MET A 172 9.98 7.01 7.47
CA MET A 172 9.13 7.19 6.30
C MET A 172 9.70 8.25 5.35
N TRP A 173 10.18 9.39 5.86
CA TRP A 173 10.87 10.38 5.04
C TRP A 173 12.17 9.84 4.45
N LEU A 174 12.95 9.09 5.23
CA LEU A 174 14.13 8.40 4.72
C LEU A 174 13.76 7.45 3.57
N GLN A 175 12.72 6.64 3.74
CA GLN A 175 12.20 5.73 2.71
C GLN A 175 11.78 6.50 1.45
N PHE A 176 11.07 7.61 1.61
CA PHE A 176 10.68 8.48 0.51
C PHE A 176 11.90 9.05 -0.24
N LEU A 177 12.87 9.61 0.48
CA LEU A 177 14.10 10.16 -0.09
C LEU A 177 14.92 9.09 -0.82
N THR A 178 15.02 7.88 -0.26
CA THR A 178 15.67 6.77 -0.99
C THR A 178 14.96 6.49 -2.33
N GLY A 179 13.63 6.59 -2.37
CA GLY A 179 12.84 6.48 -3.60
C GLY A 179 13.16 7.56 -4.63
N VAL A 180 13.34 8.81 -4.19
CA VAL A 180 13.72 9.95 -5.05
C VAL A 180 15.11 9.78 -5.64
N PHE A 181 16.09 9.36 -4.83
CA PHE A 181 17.47 9.13 -5.25
C PHE A 181 17.70 7.78 -5.96
N ARG A 182 16.66 7.28 -6.65
CA ARG A 182 16.73 6.03 -7.42
C ARG A 182 17.81 6.11 -8.51
N PRO A 183 18.86 5.26 -8.48
CA PRO A 183 19.95 5.28 -9.47
C PRO A 183 19.47 4.97 -10.88
N SER A 184 20.23 5.36 -11.91
CA SER A 184 19.96 4.97 -13.31
C SER A 184 20.06 3.43 -13.51
N ARG A 185 19.40 2.93 -14.57
CA ARG A 185 19.42 1.50 -14.95
C ARG A 185 20.83 1.04 -15.31
N GLY A 186 21.15 -0.23 -15.08
CA GLY A 186 22.47 -0.81 -15.41
C GLY A 186 23.61 -0.51 -14.44
N SER A 187 23.39 0.28 -13.38
CA SER A 187 24.43 0.56 -12.38
C SER A 187 24.52 -0.53 -11.30
N LYS A 188 25.73 -0.93 -10.88
CA LYS A 188 25.94 -1.84 -9.73
C LYS A 188 25.29 -1.32 -8.44
N ARG A 189 25.13 0.00 -8.32
CA ARG A 189 24.45 0.68 -7.20
C ARG A 189 22.94 0.41 -7.16
N ARG A 190 22.32 0.10 -8.31
CA ARG A 190 20.88 -0.14 -8.44
C ARG A 190 20.40 -1.33 -7.62
N LEU A 191 21.18 -2.40 -7.55
CA LEU A 191 20.85 -3.58 -6.74
C LEU A 191 20.89 -3.27 -5.24
N LYS A 192 21.96 -2.60 -4.78
CA LYS A 192 22.09 -2.17 -3.37
C LYS A 192 20.94 -1.24 -2.98
N TRP A 193 20.63 -0.27 -3.84
CA TRP A 193 19.48 0.62 -3.66
C TRP A 193 18.16 -0.16 -3.57
N PHE A 194 17.93 -1.11 -4.49
CA PHE A 194 16.70 -1.89 -4.49
C PHE A 194 16.53 -2.68 -3.19
N LEU A 195 17.57 -3.38 -2.75
CA LEU A 195 17.53 -4.13 -1.49
C LEU A 195 17.29 -3.22 -0.29
N LEU A 196 18.02 -2.10 -0.21
CA LEU A 196 17.86 -1.12 0.88
C LEU A 196 16.42 -0.56 0.90
N HIS A 197 15.94 -0.06 -0.24
CA HIS A 197 14.60 0.53 -0.37
C HIS A 197 13.49 -0.49 -0.09
N TRP A 198 13.69 -1.75 -0.51
CA TRP A 198 12.74 -2.83 -0.25
C TRP A 198 12.70 -3.21 1.23
N ILE A 199 13.84 -3.40 1.88
CA ILE A 199 13.92 -3.74 3.31
C ILE A 199 13.36 -2.59 4.15
N LEU A 200 13.84 -1.36 3.92
CA LEU A 200 13.40 -0.19 4.67
C LEU A 200 11.89 0.05 4.51
N GLY A 201 11.37 -0.03 3.28
CA GLY A 201 9.93 0.11 3.02
C GLY A 201 9.09 -0.96 3.71
N THR A 202 9.59 -2.19 3.77
CA THR A 202 8.93 -3.29 4.49
C THR A 202 8.89 -3.02 5.99
N ILE A 203 10.01 -2.62 6.58
CA ILE A 203 10.10 -2.27 8.01
C ILE A 203 9.16 -1.11 8.35
N VAL A 204 9.21 -0.02 7.58
CA VAL A 204 8.34 1.16 7.76
C VAL A 204 6.87 0.76 7.69
N SER A 205 6.49 -0.11 6.76
CA SER A 205 5.11 -0.57 6.62
C SER A 205 4.66 -1.39 7.84
N ILE A 206 5.44 -2.38 8.27
CA ILE A 206 5.11 -3.23 9.43
C ILE A 206 5.03 -2.39 10.71
N VAL A 207 6.02 -1.54 10.94
CA VAL A 207 6.05 -0.64 12.11
C VAL A 207 4.87 0.34 12.07
N GLY A 208 4.47 0.80 10.89
CA GLY A 208 3.26 1.61 10.70
C GLY A 208 1.98 0.91 11.16
N LEU A 209 1.80 -0.36 10.79
CA LEU A 209 0.64 -1.16 11.24
C LEU A 209 0.65 -1.33 12.77
N ILE A 210 1.81 -1.65 13.36
CA ILE A 210 1.97 -1.76 14.82
C ILE A 210 1.65 -0.42 15.49
N ASN A 211 2.11 0.69 14.92
CA ASN A 211 1.86 2.02 15.47
C ASN A 211 0.36 2.38 15.46
N ILE A 212 -0.39 1.97 14.42
CA ILE A 212 -1.84 2.14 14.37
C ILE A 212 -2.52 1.34 15.49
N TYR A 213 -2.19 0.06 15.67
CA TYR A 213 -2.78 -0.75 16.75
C TYR A 213 -2.49 -0.19 18.14
N THR A 214 -1.25 0.26 18.39
CA THR A 214 -0.90 0.90 19.67
C THR A 214 -1.62 2.22 19.87
N GLY A 215 -1.85 2.99 18.80
CA GLY A 215 -2.64 4.23 18.81
C GLY A 215 -4.11 4.00 19.14
N ILE A 216 -4.74 2.98 18.51
CA ILE A 216 -6.13 2.58 18.81
C ILE A 216 -6.25 2.17 20.28
N ARG A 217 -5.30 1.39 20.80
CA ARG A 217 -5.25 1.03 22.23
C ARG A 217 -5.04 2.24 23.14
N GLY A 218 -4.24 3.22 22.72
CA GLY A 218 -4.08 4.49 23.44
C GLY A 218 -5.39 5.29 23.48
N TYR A 219 -6.12 5.33 22.37
CA TYR A 219 -7.43 5.97 22.25
C TYR A 219 -8.48 5.34 23.18
N GLN A 220 -8.50 4.00 23.32
CA GLN A 220 -9.35 3.29 24.28
C GLN A 220 -9.20 3.82 25.70
N LYS A 221 -7.95 3.92 26.15
CA LYS A 221 -7.63 4.34 27.51
C LYS A 221 -8.06 5.78 27.78
N LYS A 222 -7.95 6.66 26.79
CA LYS A 222 -8.29 8.09 26.94
C LYS A 222 -9.78 8.38 26.85
N THR A 223 -10.53 7.60 26.09
CA THR A 223 -11.94 7.92 25.78
C THR A 223 -12.95 7.13 26.64
N SER A 224 -12.49 6.15 27.45
CA SER A 224 -13.30 5.20 28.25
C SER A 224 -14.42 4.47 27.49
N SER A 225 -14.55 4.69 26.19
CA SER A 225 -15.55 4.10 25.29
C SER A 225 -14.95 2.86 24.64
N SER A 226 -15.08 1.73 25.33
CA SER A 226 -14.59 0.43 24.88
C SER A 226 -15.25 -0.03 23.57
N ARG A 227 -16.53 0.32 23.38
CA ARG A 227 -17.34 -0.10 22.22
C ARG A 227 -16.84 0.50 20.91
N ASP A 228 -16.60 1.80 20.86
CA ASP A 228 -16.15 2.48 19.63
C ASP A 228 -14.79 1.98 19.18
N SER A 229 -13.86 1.79 20.11
CA SER A 229 -12.52 1.37 19.74
C SER A 229 -12.40 -0.11 19.39
N SER A 230 -13.29 -0.96 19.90
CA SER A 230 -13.38 -2.34 19.43
C SER A 230 -13.76 -2.36 17.94
N LEU A 231 -14.70 -1.50 17.53
CA LEU A 231 -15.09 -1.37 16.12
C LEU A 231 -13.92 -0.91 15.24
N TRP A 232 -13.17 0.11 15.65
CA TRP A 232 -11.98 0.56 14.91
C TRP A 232 -10.94 -0.56 14.76
N THR A 233 -10.72 -1.36 15.81
CA THR A 233 -9.78 -2.49 15.77
C THR A 233 -10.25 -3.57 14.79
N ILE A 234 -11.53 -3.92 14.81
CA ILE A 234 -12.13 -4.92 13.92
C ILE A 234 -12.04 -4.46 12.46
N LEU A 235 -12.44 -3.21 12.18
CA LEU A 235 -12.39 -2.63 10.85
C LEU A 235 -10.95 -2.62 10.29
N PHE A 236 -9.97 -2.22 11.11
CA PHE A 236 -8.58 -2.19 10.69
C PHE A 236 -8.04 -3.60 10.39
N THR A 237 -8.39 -4.56 11.26
CA THR A 237 -7.96 -5.95 11.11
C THR A 237 -8.60 -6.60 9.88
N ALA A 238 -9.88 -6.31 9.61
CA ALA A 238 -10.57 -6.77 8.41
C ALA A 238 -9.94 -6.19 7.13
N GLN A 239 -9.63 -4.88 7.12
CA GLN A 239 -8.90 -4.24 6.02
C GLN A 239 -7.52 -4.89 5.80
N LEU A 240 -6.75 -5.09 6.87
CA LEU A 240 -5.43 -5.71 6.79
C LEU A 240 -5.53 -7.15 6.26
N SER A 241 -6.53 -7.91 6.71
CA SER A 241 -6.79 -9.28 6.24
C SER A 241 -7.13 -9.29 4.75
N CYS A 242 -7.90 -8.31 4.27
CA CYS A 242 -8.19 -8.14 2.85
C CYS A 242 -6.92 -7.83 2.04
N LEU A 243 -6.05 -6.92 2.52
CA LEU A 243 -4.78 -6.61 1.87
C LEU A 243 -3.84 -7.82 1.81
N VAL A 244 -3.77 -8.61 2.89
CA VAL A 244 -3.00 -9.86 2.94
C VAL A 244 -3.58 -10.89 1.97
N PHE A 245 -4.90 -11.02 1.90
CA PHE A 245 -5.56 -11.87 0.91
C PHE A 245 -5.17 -11.45 -0.51
N PHE A 246 -5.26 -10.16 -0.86
CA PHE A 246 -4.82 -9.66 -2.16
C PHE A 246 -3.33 -9.93 -2.41
N TYR A 247 -2.48 -9.76 -1.40
CA TYR A 247 -1.06 -10.09 -1.49
C TYR A 247 -0.83 -11.57 -1.85
N LEU A 248 -1.56 -12.49 -1.22
CA LEU A 248 -1.48 -13.92 -1.49
C LEU A 248 -2.10 -14.27 -2.86
N PHE A 249 -3.20 -13.62 -3.22
CA PHE A 249 -3.88 -13.80 -4.49
C PHE A 249 -2.99 -13.42 -5.68
N GLN A 250 -2.25 -12.32 -5.57
CA GLN A 250 -1.22 -11.93 -6.56
C GLN A 250 -0.20 -13.05 -6.79
N ASP A 251 0.13 -13.84 -5.76
CA ASP A 251 1.06 -14.97 -5.90
C ASP A 251 0.48 -16.10 -6.78
N LYS A 252 -0.82 -16.37 -6.62
CA LYS A 252 -1.49 -17.48 -7.34
C LYS A 252 -2.08 -17.09 -8.69
N TRP A 253 -2.26 -15.81 -8.98
CA TRP A 253 -2.89 -15.31 -10.19
C TRP A 253 -2.36 -15.93 -11.50
N GLU A 254 -1.04 -16.03 -11.66
CA GLU A 254 -0.44 -16.64 -12.87
C GLU A 254 -0.80 -18.12 -13.06
N HIS A 255 -0.95 -18.86 -11.96
CA HIS A 255 -1.33 -20.27 -12.01
C HIS A 255 -2.78 -20.41 -12.48
N PHE A 256 -3.67 -19.56 -11.97
CA PHE A 256 -5.07 -19.52 -12.42
C PHE A 256 -5.19 -19.15 -13.90
N GLN A 257 -4.40 -18.18 -14.38
CA GLN A 257 -4.41 -17.83 -15.81
C GLN A 257 -3.96 -18.99 -16.69
N LYS A 258 -2.90 -19.72 -16.29
CA LYS A 258 -2.44 -20.91 -17.03
C LYS A 258 -3.50 -22.00 -17.08
N GLN A 259 -4.16 -22.29 -15.95
CA GLN A 259 -5.24 -23.28 -15.91
C GLN A 259 -6.43 -22.88 -16.78
N ARG A 260 -6.77 -21.58 -16.82
CA ARG A 260 -7.86 -21.06 -17.64
C ARG A 260 -7.60 -21.28 -19.14
N VAL A 261 -6.38 -20.99 -19.61
CA VAL A 261 -5.99 -21.22 -21.01
C VAL A 261 -6.07 -22.70 -21.38
N VAL A 262 -5.59 -23.59 -20.50
CA VAL A 262 -5.66 -25.05 -20.73
C VAL A 262 -7.12 -25.53 -20.81
N LEU A 263 -7.98 -25.02 -19.94
CA LEU A 263 -9.40 -25.37 -19.94
C LEU A 263 -10.11 -24.88 -21.20
N ASP A 264 -9.84 -23.64 -21.62
CA ASP A 264 -10.39 -23.05 -22.85
C ASP A 264 -9.92 -23.84 -24.10
N GLU A 265 -8.67 -24.35 -24.10
CA GLU A 265 -8.13 -25.20 -25.18
C GLU A 265 -8.79 -26.58 -25.24
N LEU A 266 -9.01 -27.23 -24.08
CA LEU A 266 -9.73 -28.50 -23.99
C LEU A 266 -11.19 -28.39 -24.44
N ASP A 267 -11.88 -27.30 -24.07
CA ASP A 267 -13.27 -27.07 -24.47
C ASP A 267 -13.39 -26.83 -25.99
N HIS A 268 -12.46 -26.08 -26.58
CA HIS A 268 -12.40 -25.89 -28.04
C HIS A 268 -12.14 -27.19 -28.80
N GLN A 269 -11.32 -28.09 -28.24
CA GLN A 269 -11.06 -29.40 -28.84
C GLN A 269 -12.27 -30.34 -28.74
N ASN A 270 -13.06 -30.25 -27.67
CA ASN A 270 -14.25 -31.08 -27.47
C ASN A 270 -15.46 -30.61 -28.31
N ASN A 271 -15.58 -29.30 -28.54
CA ASN A 271 -16.69 -28.69 -29.28
C ASN A 271 -16.52 -28.65 -30.81
N ASN A 272 -15.42 -29.18 -31.36
CA ASN A 272 -15.19 -29.29 -32.80
C ASN A 272 -14.84 -30.74 -33.22
N PRO A 273 -15.84 -31.59 -33.56
CA PRO A 273 -15.61 -33.01 -33.85
C PRO A 273 -14.84 -33.27 -35.16
N ASN A 274 -14.77 -32.28 -36.06
CA ASN A 274 -14.24 -32.45 -37.42
C ASN A 274 -12.74 -32.11 -37.57
N GLY A 275 -12.05 -31.87 -36.45
CA GLY A 275 -10.60 -31.65 -36.41
C GLY A 275 -9.80 -32.88 -35.95
N ARG A 276 -10.25 -34.11 -36.25
CA ARG A 276 -9.47 -35.31 -35.95
C ARG A 276 -8.44 -35.54 -37.06
N SER A 277 -7.38 -34.73 -37.09
CA SER A 277 -6.12 -35.17 -37.71
C SER A 277 -5.42 -36.09 -36.72
N ASN A 278 -5.13 -37.29 -37.19
CA ASN A 278 -4.48 -38.37 -36.47
C ASN A 278 -3.12 -37.95 -35.91
N ASP A 279 -3.06 -37.47 -34.66
CA ASP A 279 -1.92 -37.70 -33.78
C ASP A 279 -2.30 -37.48 -32.31
N GLN A 280 -3.09 -38.41 -31.77
CA GLN A 280 -3.13 -38.64 -30.33
C GLN A 280 -2.93 -40.13 -30.12
N THR A 281 -1.68 -40.52 -29.90
CA THR A 281 -1.39 -41.72 -29.13
C THR A 281 -1.98 -41.49 -27.74
N ILE A 282 -3.23 -41.91 -27.55
CA ILE A 282 -3.82 -42.06 -26.23
C ILE A 282 -3.07 -43.21 -25.57
N GLN A 283 -2.00 -42.92 -24.85
CA GLN A 283 -1.56 -43.84 -23.79
C GLN A 283 -2.60 -43.78 -22.67
N VAL A 284 -3.68 -44.55 -22.84
CA VAL A 284 -4.43 -45.08 -21.70
C VAL A 284 -3.48 -46.07 -21.04
N VAL A 285 -2.64 -45.60 -20.11
CA VAL A 285 -2.06 -46.50 -19.12
C VAL A 285 -3.12 -46.69 -18.05
N THR A 286 -3.98 -47.68 -18.28
CA THR A 286 -4.70 -48.40 -17.25
C THR A 286 -3.67 -48.89 -16.25
N ARG A 287 -3.57 -48.21 -15.11
CA ARG A 287 -2.77 -48.67 -13.97
C ARG A 287 -3.54 -49.80 -13.27
N ASN A 288 -3.32 -51.03 -13.73
CA ASN A 288 -3.51 -52.24 -12.94
C ASN A 288 -2.16 -52.94 -12.76
N ASP A 289 -2.00 -53.56 -11.61
CA ASP A 289 -0.77 -53.96 -10.96
C ASP A 289 0.03 -55.05 -11.69
N HIS A 290 1.36 -54.87 -11.80
CA HIS A 290 2.37 -55.82 -11.32
C HIS A 290 3.81 -55.31 -11.55
N GLU A 291 4.68 -55.84 -10.70
CA GLU A 291 6.03 -55.43 -10.38
C GLU A 291 7.00 -55.27 -11.58
N GLN A 292 7.73 -54.14 -11.63
CA GLN A 292 9.19 -54.23 -11.80
C GLN A 292 9.89 -52.97 -11.27
N LYS A 293 10.74 -53.22 -10.28
CA LYS A 293 11.51 -52.25 -9.51
C LYS A 293 12.82 -51.97 -10.23
N VAL A 294 12.90 -50.93 -11.07
CA VAL A 294 14.18 -50.30 -11.45
C VAL A 294 14.02 -48.78 -11.42
N MET A 295 14.71 -48.19 -10.46
CA MET A 295 14.66 -46.78 -10.06
C MET A 295 15.39 -45.92 -11.10
N MET A 296 14.66 -45.14 -11.90
CA MET A 296 15.20 -43.99 -12.63
C MET A 296 14.68 -42.73 -11.96
N VAL A 297 15.59 -42.06 -11.25
CA VAL A 297 15.37 -40.79 -10.53
C VAL A 297 14.87 -39.72 -11.51
N PRO A 298 13.72 -39.06 -11.28
CA PRO A 298 13.35 -37.87 -12.04
C PRO A 298 14.32 -36.74 -11.70
N GLN A 299 14.94 -36.15 -12.72
CA GLN A 299 15.71 -34.92 -12.57
C GLN A 299 14.87 -33.86 -11.84
N PRO A 300 15.43 -33.14 -10.86
CA PRO A 300 14.70 -32.09 -10.17
C PRO A 300 14.42 -30.96 -11.16
N CYS A 301 13.13 -30.74 -11.45
CA CYS A 301 12.64 -29.55 -12.14
C CYS A 301 13.16 -28.32 -11.38
N ARG A 302 14.12 -27.63 -12.01
CA ARG A 302 14.88 -26.54 -11.40
C ARG A 302 13.89 -25.45 -10.99
N LYS A 303 13.64 -25.33 -9.69
CA LYS A 303 12.95 -24.20 -9.06
C LYS A 303 13.63 -22.93 -9.60
N SER A 304 12.97 -22.23 -10.51
CA SER A 304 13.42 -20.93 -10.97
C SER A 304 13.34 -19.99 -9.77
N ASN A 305 14.51 -19.73 -9.16
CA ASN A 305 14.65 -18.76 -8.09
C ASN A 305 14.15 -17.41 -8.63
N ALA A 306 13.17 -16.80 -7.97
CA ALA A 306 12.67 -15.46 -8.32
C ALA A 306 13.80 -14.41 -8.41
N LEU A 307 14.91 -14.67 -7.71
CA LEU A 307 16.17 -13.92 -7.82
C LEU A 307 16.76 -13.93 -9.24
N VAL A 308 16.73 -15.05 -9.96
CA VAL A 308 17.30 -15.18 -11.32
C VAL A 308 16.51 -14.39 -12.36
N ASN A 309 15.19 -14.30 -12.22
CA ASN A 309 14.37 -13.45 -13.09
C ASN A 309 14.52 -11.95 -12.74
N LEU A 310 14.77 -11.61 -11.47
CA LEU A 310 15.11 -10.25 -11.05
C LEU A 310 16.44 -9.78 -11.67
N PHE A 311 17.43 -10.68 -11.84
CA PHE A 311 18.71 -10.37 -12.48
C PHE A 311 18.61 -10.04 -13.98
N LYS A 312 17.55 -10.49 -14.68
CA LYS A 312 17.34 -10.17 -16.10
C LYS A 312 16.65 -8.82 -16.33
N LEU A 313 16.11 -8.18 -15.28
CA LEU A 313 15.29 -6.97 -15.38
C LEU A 313 15.97 -5.69 -14.84
N ILE A 314 17.17 -5.81 -14.24
CA ILE A 314 18.00 -4.70 -13.67
C ILE A 314 19.03 -4.22 -14.69
#